data_AF-A0A2P4QU60-F1
#
_entry.id   AF-A0A2P4QU60-F1
#
_cell.length_a   1.000
_cell.length_b   1.000
_cell.length_c   1.000
_cell.angle_alpha   90.00
_cell.angle_beta   90.00
_cell.angle_gamma   90.00
#
_symmetry.space_group_name_H-M   'P 1'
#
loop_
_entity.id
_entity.type
_entity.pdbx_description
1 polymer ?
#
loop_
_entity_poly.entity_id
_entity_poly.type
_entity_poly.pdbx_seq_one_letter_code
_entity_poly.pdbx_strand_id
1 'polypeptide(L)'
;MSSQASSPASPASITEEIPTRTMKDLKLKESHFKILRKEEITGLAFLKLTKEDFHSIGLTLGPATVLAEFIEGLSQKLRNYSSLKTLDDLKEMLRRNKVNGEDITNIKQFTPGRRLVMKIRHSIIVWRTLS
;
A
#
# COMPACT_ATOMS: atom_id res chain seq x y z
N MET A 1 18.52 29.65 26.60
CA MET A 1 18.53 29.08 25.23
C MET A 1 17.16 28.47 24.99
N SER A 2 16.37 29.05 24.10
CA SER A 2 14.98 28.66 23.86
C SER A 2 14.94 27.63 22.73
N SER A 3 14.54 26.40 23.01
CA SER A 3 14.41 25.35 22.00
C SER A 3 13.03 25.42 21.37
N GLN A 4 12.96 25.83 20.11
CA GLN A 4 11.74 25.67 19.30
C GLN A 4 11.41 24.18 19.17
N ALA A 5 10.26 23.77 19.70
CA ALA A 5 9.67 22.49 19.40
C ALA A 5 9.04 22.56 18.00
N SER A 6 9.56 21.77 17.05
CA SER A 6 8.89 21.56 15.77
C SER A 6 7.52 20.94 16.02
N SER A 7 6.49 21.57 15.48
CA SER A 7 5.10 21.07 15.54
C SER A 7 5.04 19.62 15.01
N PRO A 8 4.32 18.72 15.71
CA PRO A 8 4.18 17.35 15.24
C PRO A 8 3.35 17.32 13.95
N ALA A 9 3.90 16.66 12.92
CA ALA A 9 3.20 16.41 11.68
C ALA A 9 1.80 15.80 11.93
N SER A 10 0.82 16.38 11.25
CA SER A 10 -0.60 16.04 11.38
C SER A 10 -0.85 14.58 11.00
N PRO A 11 -1.79 13.86 11.64
CA PRO A 11 -2.06 12.44 11.40
C PRO A 11 -2.55 12.10 9.98
N ALA A 12 -2.71 13.08 9.09
CA ALA A 12 -2.97 12.88 7.67
C ALA A 12 -1.84 12.12 6.94
N SER A 13 -0.60 12.12 7.46
CA SER A 13 0.56 11.54 6.77
C SER A 13 0.60 10.01 6.73
N ILE A 14 -0.15 9.29 7.56
CA ILE A 14 -0.04 7.81 7.65
C ILE A 14 -0.71 7.11 6.46
N THR A 15 -1.72 7.75 5.85
CA THR A 15 -2.39 7.25 4.64
C THR A 15 -1.57 7.49 3.38
N GLU A 16 -0.56 8.37 3.44
CA GLU A 16 0.24 8.78 2.28
C GLU A 16 1.41 7.83 2.00
N GLU A 17 1.96 7.10 2.97
CA GLU A 17 3.32 6.55 2.81
C GLU A 17 3.42 5.21 2.05
N ILE A 18 2.36 4.39 2.04
CA ILE A 18 2.35 3.12 1.30
C ILE A 18 1.86 3.27 -0.16
N PRO A 19 0.90 4.15 -0.50
CA PRO A 19 0.55 4.42 -1.90
C PRO A 19 1.60 5.28 -2.62
N THR A 20 2.22 6.26 -1.96
CA THR A 20 3.01 7.30 -2.67
C THR A 20 4.33 6.83 -3.27
N ARG A 21 4.93 5.75 -2.76
CA ARG A 21 6.18 5.20 -3.34
C ARG A 21 5.92 4.60 -4.73
N THR A 22 4.90 3.74 -4.83
CA THR A 22 4.50 3.10 -6.09
C THR A 22 4.01 4.12 -7.14
N MET A 23 3.42 5.24 -6.70
CA MET A 23 2.86 6.26 -7.60
C MET A 23 3.91 7.04 -8.38
N LYS A 24 5.07 7.35 -7.76
CA LYS A 24 6.19 8.01 -8.45
C LYS A 24 6.86 7.08 -9.44
N ASP A 25 6.92 5.79 -9.11
CA ASP A 25 7.55 4.77 -9.95
C ASP A 25 6.81 4.56 -11.28
N LEU A 26 5.48 4.73 -11.29
CA LEU A 26 4.64 4.62 -12.49
C LEU A 26 4.72 5.85 -13.42
N LYS A 27 5.47 6.90 -13.05
CA LYS A 27 5.64 8.13 -13.85
C LYS A 27 4.30 8.80 -14.25
N LEU A 28 3.26 8.63 -13.44
CA LEU A 28 1.96 9.26 -13.65
C LEU A 28 1.92 10.64 -12.98
N LYS A 29 1.20 11.58 -13.60
CA LYS A 29 0.98 12.92 -13.06
C LYS A 29 -0.27 12.92 -12.17
N GLU A 30 -0.30 13.88 -11.24
CA GLU A 30 -1.45 14.09 -10.35
C GLU A 30 -2.79 14.22 -11.10
N SER A 31 -2.77 14.84 -12.29
CA SER A 31 -3.96 14.99 -13.14
C SER A 31 -4.58 13.65 -13.56
N HIS A 32 -3.78 12.59 -13.74
CA HIS A 32 -4.30 11.28 -14.10
C HIS A 32 -5.07 10.65 -12.93
N PHE A 33 -4.59 10.84 -11.70
CA PHE A 33 -5.27 10.33 -10.51
C PHE A 33 -6.57 11.08 -10.19
N LYS A 34 -6.66 12.36 -10.55
CA LYS A 34 -7.92 13.12 -10.43
C LYS A 34 -9.05 12.50 -11.25
N ILE A 35 -8.75 11.93 -12.42
CA ILE A 35 -9.73 11.21 -13.25
C ILE A 35 -10.21 9.97 -12.51
N LEU A 36 -9.30 9.14 -12.00
CA LEU A 36 -9.67 7.92 -11.26
C LEU A 36 -10.49 8.20 -10.00
N ARG A 37 -10.16 9.28 -9.26
CA ARG A 37 -10.91 9.67 -8.06
C ARG A 37 -12.33 10.14 -8.39
N LYS A 38 -12.51 10.79 -9.53
CA LYS A 38 -13.83 11.26 -10.00
C LYS A 38 -14.78 10.10 -10.31
N GLU A 39 -14.23 8.99 -10.81
CA GLU A 39 -15.01 7.78 -11.15
C GLU A 39 -15.32 6.89 -9.93
N GLU A 40 -14.87 7.27 -8.72
CA GLU A 40 -15.13 6.54 -7.46
C GLU A 40 -14.84 5.02 -7.53
N ILE A 41 -13.83 4.66 -8.32
CA ILE A 41 -13.49 3.25 -8.57
C ILE A 41 -13.01 2.60 -7.27
N THR A 42 -13.76 1.60 -6.79
CA THR A 42 -13.34 0.81 -5.62
C THR A 42 -12.08 -0.01 -5.92
N GLY A 43 -11.28 -0.33 -4.90
CA GLY A 43 -10.03 -1.07 -5.09
C GLY A 43 -10.21 -2.44 -5.77
N LEU A 44 -11.32 -3.13 -5.52
CA LEU A 44 -11.63 -4.39 -6.19
C LEU A 44 -12.06 -4.19 -7.66
N ALA A 45 -12.84 -3.15 -7.94
CA ALA A 45 -13.24 -2.82 -9.30
C ALA A 45 -12.02 -2.38 -10.14
N PHE A 46 -11.08 -1.65 -9.54
CA PHE A 46 -9.83 -1.23 -10.19
C PHE A 46 -9.07 -2.39 -10.82
N LEU A 47 -8.98 -3.54 -10.14
CA LEU A 47 -8.27 -4.73 -10.64
C LEU A 47 -8.95 -5.40 -11.83
N LYS A 48 -10.18 -5.01 -12.18
CA LYS A 48 -10.94 -5.54 -13.32
C LYS A 48 -10.91 -4.63 -14.54
N LEU A 49 -10.35 -3.42 -14.40
CA LEU A 49 -10.33 -2.45 -15.48
C LEU A 49 -9.30 -2.83 -16.55
N THR A 50 -9.69 -2.61 -17.80
CA THR A 50 -8.87 -2.79 -18.99
C THR A 50 -8.27 -1.47 -19.45
N LYS A 51 -7.34 -1.53 -20.41
CA LYS A 51 -6.78 -0.34 -21.04
C LYS A 51 -7.87 0.51 -21.71
N GLU A 52 -8.86 -0.14 -22.30
CA GLU A 52 -10.01 0.48 -22.96
C GLU A 52 -10.90 1.19 -21.95
N ASP A 53 -11.13 0.58 -20.78
CA ASP A 53 -11.88 1.22 -19.69
C ASP A 53 -11.15 2.49 -19.19
N PHE A 54 -9.83 2.44 -19.05
CA PHE A 54 -9.05 3.62 -18.70
C PHE A 54 -9.14 4.72 -19.77
N HIS A 55 -9.18 4.34 -21.04
CA HIS A 55 -9.34 5.29 -22.13
C HIS A 55 -10.75 5.90 -22.15
N SER A 56 -11.80 5.12 -21.85
CA SER A 56 -13.19 5.58 -21.85
C SER A 56 -13.48 6.61 -20.75
N ILE A 57 -12.82 6.50 -19.59
CA ILE A 57 -12.90 7.49 -18.50
C ILE A 57 -12.02 8.74 -18.73
N GLY A 58 -11.31 8.81 -19.86
CA GLY A 58 -10.59 10.01 -20.29
C GLY A 58 -9.09 10.01 -20.01
N LEU A 59 -8.46 8.86 -19.73
CA LEU A 59 -7.01 8.77 -19.73
C LEU A 59 -6.45 8.67 -21.15
N THR A 60 -5.32 9.33 -21.38
CA THR A 60 -4.60 9.18 -22.64
C THR A 60 -3.94 7.79 -22.75
N LEU A 61 -3.58 7.41 -23.97
CA LEU A 61 -3.06 6.06 -24.28
C LEU A 61 -1.87 5.64 -23.41
N GLY A 62 -0.97 6.55 -23.08
CA GLY A 62 0.22 6.28 -22.25
C GLY A 62 -0.15 5.84 -20.83
N PRO A 63 -0.76 6.73 -20.02
CA PRO A 63 -1.27 6.39 -18.68
C PRO A 63 -2.17 5.16 -18.64
N ALA A 64 -3.08 5.01 -19.61
CA ALA A 64 -3.96 3.85 -19.69
C ALA A 64 -3.16 2.54 -19.85
N THR A 65 -2.16 2.53 -20.74
CA THR A 65 -1.26 1.38 -20.92
C THR A 65 -0.49 1.06 -19.64
N VAL A 66 0.11 2.07 -19.00
CA VAL A 66 0.90 1.89 -17.76
C VAL A 66 0.05 1.28 -16.63
N LEU A 67 -1.20 1.72 -16.48
CA LEU A 67 -2.10 1.19 -15.45
C LEU A 67 -2.54 -0.24 -15.77
N ALA A 68 -2.82 -0.56 -17.03
CA ALA A 68 -3.17 -1.92 -17.44
C ALA A 68 -2.01 -2.91 -17.20
N GLU A 69 -0.79 -2.56 -17.60
CA GLU A 69 0.41 -3.36 -17.34
C GLU A 69 0.67 -3.53 -15.84
N PHE A 70 0.42 -2.48 -15.06
CA PHE A 70 0.52 -2.55 -13.60
C PHE A 70 -0.46 -3.56 -12.99
N ILE A 71 -1.73 -3.54 -13.40
CA ILE A 71 -2.75 -4.51 -12.95
C ILE A 71 -2.39 -5.94 -13.35
N GLU A 72 -1.86 -6.13 -14.56
CA GLU A 72 -1.40 -7.43 -15.03
C GLU A 72 -0.23 -7.94 -14.16
N GLY A 73 0.75 -7.09 -13.87
CA GLY A 73 1.85 -7.40 -12.96
C GLY A 73 1.38 -7.79 -11.56
N LEU A 74 0.37 -7.09 -11.02
CA LEU A 74 -0.26 -7.45 -9.75
C LEU A 74 -0.94 -8.81 -9.82
N SER A 75 -1.67 -9.09 -10.90
CA SER A 75 -2.38 -10.35 -11.11
C SER A 75 -1.43 -11.55 -11.16
N GLN A 76 -0.30 -11.42 -11.86
CA GLN A 76 0.74 -12.45 -11.87
C GLN A 76 1.33 -12.69 -10.48
N LYS A 77 1.58 -11.61 -9.73
CA LYS A 77 2.10 -11.71 -8.37
C LYS A 77 1.12 -12.41 -7.43
N LEU A 78 -0.18 -12.08 -7.51
CA LEU A 78 -1.24 -12.74 -6.74
C LEU A 78 -1.36 -14.23 -7.06
N ARG A 79 -1.30 -14.60 -8.34
CA ARG A 79 -1.29 -16.01 -8.79
C ARG A 79 -0.11 -16.80 -8.22
N ASN A 80 1.07 -16.18 -8.15
CA ASN A 80 2.24 -16.81 -7.53
C ASN A 80 2.00 -17.07 -6.04
N TYR A 81 1.42 -16.11 -5.31
CA TYR A 81 1.09 -16.31 -3.90
C TYR A 81 -0.03 -17.34 -3.69
N SER A 82 -1.05 -17.40 -4.55
CA SER A 82 -2.11 -18.42 -4.43
C SER A 82 -1.60 -19.83 -4.72
N SER A 83 -0.47 -19.95 -5.41
CA SER A 83 0.15 -21.23 -5.76
C SER A 83 1.09 -21.76 -4.67
N LEU A 84 1.26 -21.03 -3.56
CA LEU A 84 1.99 -21.48 -2.37
C LEU A 84 1.29 -22.72 -1.77
N LYS A 85 1.78 -23.90 -2.09
CA LYS A 85 1.22 -25.17 -1.62
C LYS A 85 2.14 -25.90 -0.66
N THR A 86 3.44 -25.62 -0.71
CA THR A 86 4.46 -26.31 0.06
C THR A 86 5.38 -25.34 0.81
N LEU A 87 6.11 -25.87 1.79
CA LEU A 87 7.16 -25.15 2.52
C LEU A 87 8.26 -24.66 1.56
N ASP A 88 8.59 -25.44 0.53
CA ASP A 88 9.61 -25.09 -0.44
C ASP A 88 9.15 -23.94 -1.36
N ASP A 89 7.88 -23.93 -1.76
CA ASP A 89 7.29 -22.78 -2.49
C ASP A 89 7.40 -21.49 -1.68
N LEU A 90 7.18 -21.58 -0.36
CA LEU A 90 7.30 -20.45 0.56
C LEU A 90 8.75 -19.97 0.66
N LYS A 91 9.71 -20.89 0.81
CA LYS A 91 11.14 -20.56 0.86
C LYS A 91 11.62 -19.88 -0.43
N GLU A 92 11.25 -20.41 -1.59
CA GLU A 92 11.51 -19.79 -2.91
C GLU A 92 10.93 -18.37 -2.98
N MET A 93 9.71 -18.18 -2.49
CA MET A 93 9.05 -16.87 -2.50
C MET A 93 9.69 -15.84 -1.57
N LEU A 94 10.12 -16.26 -0.37
CA LEU A 94 10.87 -15.40 0.55
C LEU A 94 12.20 -14.95 -0.08
N ARG A 95 12.93 -15.88 -0.71
CA ARG A 95 14.18 -15.57 -1.43
C ARG A 95 13.97 -14.54 -2.54
N ARG A 96 12.93 -14.68 -3.36
CA ARG A 96 12.58 -13.71 -4.43
C ARG A 96 12.31 -12.31 -3.89
N ASN A 97 11.77 -12.21 -2.68
CA ASN A 97 11.52 -10.93 -1.99
C ASN A 97 12.69 -10.48 -1.11
N LYS A 98 13.87 -11.11 -1.25
CA LYS A 98 15.10 -10.78 -0.49
C LYS A 98 14.91 -10.92 1.03
N VAL A 99 14.07 -11.86 1.45
CA VAL A 99 13.88 -12.24 2.86
C VAL A 99 14.57 -13.58 3.07
N ASN A 100 15.52 -13.64 3.99
CA ASN A 100 16.12 -14.90 4.40
C ASN A 100 15.09 -15.70 5.19
N GLY A 101 14.65 -16.84 4.65
CA GLY A 101 13.58 -17.66 5.24
C GLY A 101 13.95 -18.42 6.52
N GLU A 102 15.16 -18.20 7.03
CA GLU A 102 15.66 -18.82 8.28
C GLU A 102 15.33 -17.98 9.52
N ASP A 103 15.26 -16.64 9.38
CA ASP A 103 14.97 -15.74 10.50
C ASP A 103 14.24 -14.46 10.03
N ILE A 104 13.21 -14.07 10.78
CA ILE A 104 12.37 -12.90 10.53
C ILE A 104 13.00 -11.58 11.00
N THR A 105 14.16 -11.62 11.65
CA THR A 105 14.90 -10.43 12.14
C THR A 105 15.27 -9.44 11.01
N ASN A 106 15.40 -9.93 9.77
CA ASN A 106 15.63 -9.08 8.59
C ASN A 106 14.37 -8.36 8.08
N ILE A 107 13.18 -8.76 8.54
CA ILE A 107 11.92 -8.06 8.23
C ILE A 107 11.88 -6.81 9.10
N LYS A 108 11.84 -5.64 8.46
CA LYS A 108 11.72 -4.36 9.17
C LYS A 108 10.46 -4.37 10.03
N GLN A 109 10.64 -4.39 11.35
CA GLN A 109 9.53 -4.31 12.28
C GLN A 109 8.91 -2.92 12.23
N PHE A 110 7.58 -2.87 12.19
CA PHE A 110 6.85 -1.62 12.30
C PHE A 110 7.14 -0.99 13.66
N THR A 111 7.64 0.25 13.66
CA THR A 111 7.81 1.02 14.89
C THR A 111 6.59 1.92 15.07
N PRO A 112 5.64 1.60 15.95
CA PRO A 112 4.49 2.45 16.19
C PRO A 112 4.94 3.80 16.73
N GLY A 113 4.56 4.89 16.05
CA GLY A 113 4.76 6.23 16.59
C GLY A 113 4.06 6.37 17.95
N ARG A 114 4.66 7.10 18.90
CA ARG A 114 4.22 7.25 20.32
C ARG A 114 2.71 7.53 20.51
N ARG A 115 2.05 8.12 19.50
CA ARG A 115 0.60 8.40 19.50
C ARG A 115 -0.28 7.15 19.37
N LEU A 116 0.18 6.10 18.68
CA LEU A 116 -0.56 4.84 18.55
C LEU A 116 -0.58 4.06 19.88
N VAL A 117 0.54 4.11 20.62
CA VAL A 117 0.69 3.45 21.92
C VAL A 117 -0.27 4.04 22.96
N MET A 118 -0.45 5.36 22.99
CA MET A 118 -1.45 6.01 23.87
C MET A 118 -2.89 5.63 23.50
N LYS A 119 -3.21 5.49 22.21
CA LYS A 119 -4.57 5.16 21.74
C LYS A 119 -4.97 3.73 22.13
N ILE A 120 -4.05 2.77 21.96
CA ILE A 120 -4.25 1.37 22.39
C ILE A 120 -4.39 1.29 23.91
N ARG A 121 -3.55 2.01 24.68
CA ARG A 121 -3.66 2.05 26.14
C ARG A 121 -4.98 2.64 26.63
N HIS A 122 -5.46 3.72 26.01
CA HIS A 122 -6.76 4.30 26.38
C HIS A 122 -7.94 3.35 26.10
N SER A 123 -7.96 2.69 24.93
CA SER A 123 -9.01 1.71 24.63
C SER A 123 -9.00 0.51 25.59
N ILE A 124 -7.83 0.02 26.01
CA ILE A 124 -7.71 -1.08 26.98
C ILE A 124 -8.17 -0.65 28.38
N ILE A 125 -7.85 0.59 28.80
CA ILE A 125 -8.29 1.14 30.10
C ILE A 125 -9.82 1.31 30.13
N VAL A 126 -10.40 1.87 29.07
CA VAL A 126 -11.87 2.06 28.96
C VAL A 126 -12.61 0.74 29.00
N TRP A 127 -12.09 -0.31 28.35
CA TRP A 127 -12.67 -1.66 28.41
C TRP A 127 -12.60 -2.30 29.81
N ARG A 128 -11.57 -1.97 30.60
CA ARG A 128 -11.43 -2.46 31.99
C ARG A 128 -12.32 -1.72 33.00
N THR A 129 -12.72 -0.49 32.69
CA THR A 129 -13.59 0.31 33.59
C THR A 129 -15.09 0.12 33.32
N LEU A 130 -15.44 -0.58 32.24
CA LEU A 130 -16.83 -0.84 31.82
C LEU A 130 -17.23 -2.32 31.96
N SER A 131 -16.39 -3.15 32.58
CA SER A 131 -16.68 -4.53 33.01
C SER A 131 -16.63 -4.63 34.52
#